data_AF-A0A941HYY0-F1
#
_entry.id   AF-A0A941HYY0-F1
#
_cell.length_a   1.000
_cell.length_b   1.000
_cell.length_c   1.000
_cell.angle_alpha   90.00
_cell.angle_beta   90.00
_cell.angle_gamma   90.00
#
_symmetry.space_group_name_H-M   'P 1'
#
loop_
_entity.id
_entity.type
_entity.pdbx_description
1 polymer ?
#
loop_
_entity_poly.entity_id
_entity_poly.type
_entity_poly.pdbx_seq_one_letter_code
_entity_poly.pdbx_strand_id
1 'polypeptide(L)'
;MAITPNPTVTPLPTAPQRLTDAPAVFVPKADAMMAALPAFSTQISAVGAAAQANGAAAEIAATSAEAARVSAESAAVVAIGTSTLVSTCATSVTLSVGAKSLTGLQSGRTFANGQRATLIRASDPTSQGSGLISGFSGGTTLTLTLDTVFGAIGPFTDWLLVLSVFAPSPAPTTSEFNSARNFALNAAVIF
;
A
#
# COMPACT_ATOMS: atom_id res chain seq x y z
N MET A 1 -6.74 -3.40 -21.16
CA MET A 1 -7.82 -2.76 -21.94
C MET A 1 -7.50 -2.95 -23.41
N ALA A 2 -8.35 -3.64 -24.17
CA ALA A 2 -8.13 -3.80 -25.61
C ALA A 2 -8.60 -2.51 -26.29
N ILE A 3 -7.73 -1.92 -27.12
CA ILE A 3 -8.06 -0.75 -27.93
C ILE A 3 -8.46 -1.25 -29.31
N THR A 4 -9.61 -0.81 -29.82
CA THR A 4 -9.99 -0.99 -31.22
C THR A 4 -9.19 0.02 -32.05
N PRO A 5 -8.31 -0.42 -32.98
CA PRO A 5 -7.56 0.48 -33.82
C PRO A 5 -8.49 1.28 -34.73
N ASN A 6 -8.19 2.55 -34.96
CA ASN A 6 -8.92 3.32 -35.97
C ASN A 6 -8.60 2.77 -37.37
N PRO A 7 -9.63 2.60 -38.23
CA PRO A 7 -9.40 2.26 -39.62
C PRO A 7 -8.74 3.43 -40.35
N THR A 8 -7.95 3.12 -41.39
CA THR A 8 -7.35 4.13 -42.25
C THR A 8 -8.42 4.86 -43.06
N VAL A 9 -8.35 6.19 -43.09
CA VAL A 9 -9.20 7.04 -43.94
C VAL A 9 -8.41 7.42 -45.19
N THR A 10 -8.95 7.08 -46.36
CA THR A 10 -8.38 7.45 -47.65
C THR A 10 -8.62 8.94 -47.90
N PRO A 11 -7.59 9.73 -48.27
CA PRO A 11 -7.78 11.12 -48.65
C PRO A 11 -8.76 11.26 -49.82
N LEU A 12 -9.62 12.28 -49.77
CA LEU A 12 -10.48 12.60 -50.91
C LEU A 12 -9.66 13.09 -52.11
N PRO A 13 -10.12 12.83 -53.35
CA PRO A 13 -9.53 13.42 -54.54
C PRO A 13 -9.53 14.95 -54.50
N THR A 14 -8.61 15.59 -55.23
CA THR A 14 -8.54 17.06 -55.29
C THR A 14 -9.86 17.65 -55.78
N ALA A 15 -10.41 18.59 -55.01
CA ALA A 15 -11.67 19.24 -55.35
C ALA A 15 -11.55 20.04 -56.67
N PRO A 16 -12.58 20.01 -57.54
CA PRO A 16 -12.61 20.80 -58.77
C PRO A 16 -12.69 22.31 -58.46
N GLN A 17 -11.96 23.12 -59.22
CA GLN A 17 -11.87 24.57 -59.04
C GLN A 17 -12.56 25.32 -60.19
N ARG A 18 -13.68 25.97 -59.90
CA ARG A 18 -14.47 26.68 -60.93
C ARG A 18 -13.74 27.79 -61.68
N LEU A 19 -12.77 28.45 -61.03
CA LEU A 19 -12.08 29.62 -61.57
C LEU A 19 -10.76 29.30 -62.27
N THR A 20 -10.18 28.12 -62.01
CA THR A 20 -8.82 27.79 -62.44
C THR A 20 -8.73 26.48 -63.22
N ASP A 21 -9.69 25.56 -63.08
CA ASP A 21 -9.72 24.34 -63.90
C ASP A 21 -10.40 24.63 -65.25
N ALA A 22 -9.76 24.20 -66.34
CA ALA A 22 -10.39 24.20 -67.65
C ALA A 22 -11.61 23.25 -67.67
N PRO A 23 -12.61 23.47 -68.54
CA PRO A 23 -13.83 22.65 -68.58
C PRO A 23 -13.57 21.15 -68.73
N ALA A 24 -12.55 20.79 -69.50
CA ALA A 24 -12.14 19.39 -69.72
C ALA A 24 -11.55 18.71 -68.47
N VAL A 25 -11.11 19.48 -67.47
CA VAL A 25 -10.49 18.99 -66.22
C VAL A 25 -11.47 19.05 -65.05
N PHE A 26 -12.39 20.02 -65.06
CA PHE A 26 -13.38 20.21 -64.01
C PHE A 26 -14.31 19.00 -63.84
N VAL A 27 -14.91 18.52 -64.94
CA VAL A 27 -15.90 17.43 -64.90
C VAL A 27 -15.27 16.11 -64.38
N PRO A 28 -14.10 15.67 -64.88
CA PRO A 28 -13.45 14.48 -64.33
C PRO A 28 -13.11 14.57 -62.84
N LYS A 29 -12.66 15.74 -62.35
CA LYS A 29 -12.39 15.96 -60.92
C LYS A 29 -13.68 15.91 -60.08
N ALA A 30 -14.77 16.47 -60.60
CA ALA A 30 -16.07 16.45 -59.93
C ALA A 30 -16.61 15.02 -59.81
N ASP A 31 -16.56 14.23 -60.89
CA ASP A 31 -17.01 12.84 -60.89
C ASP A 31 -16.14 11.98 -59.96
N ALA A 32 -14.81 12.16 -59.98
CA ALA A 32 -13.91 11.46 -59.08
C ALA A 32 -14.20 11.77 -57.61
N MET A 33 -14.47 13.04 -57.28
CA MET A 33 -14.84 13.44 -55.92
C MET A 33 -16.16 12.81 -55.50
N MET A 34 -17.20 12.87 -56.34
CA MET A 34 -18.51 12.28 -56.05
C MET A 34 -18.44 10.76 -55.88
N ALA A 35 -17.62 10.08 -56.68
CA ALA A 35 -17.38 8.64 -56.58
C ALA A 35 -16.66 8.24 -55.28
N ALA A 36 -15.86 9.12 -54.69
CA ALA A 36 -15.12 8.86 -53.44
C ALA A 36 -15.98 9.05 -52.17
N LEU A 37 -17.07 9.84 -52.23
CA LEU A 37 -17.89 10.18 -51.06
C LEU A 37 -18.51 8.96 -50.35
N PRO A 38 -19.04 7.93 -51.03
CA PRO A 38 -19.59 6.76 -50.35
C PRO A 38 -18.54 6.02 -49.51
N ALA A 39 -17.35 5.79 -50.09
CA ALA A 39 -16.25 5.13 -49.38
C ALA A 39 -15.77 5.96 -48.19
N PHE A 40 -15.63 7.28 -48.37
CA PHE A 40 -15.28 8.20 -47.28
C PHE A 40 -16.31 8.18 -46.14
N SER A 41 -17.60 8.21 -46.47
CA SER A 41 -18.70 8.12 -45.47
C SER A 41 -18.62 6.82 -44.66
N THR A 42 -18.38 5.68 -45.32
CA THR A 42 -18.20 4.39 -44.64
C THR A 42 -16.97 4.41 -43.71
N GLN A 43 -15.84 4.95 -44.16
CA GLN A 43 -14.62 5.02 -43.37
C GLN A 43 -14.79 5.92 -42.14
N ILE A 44 -15.42 7.10 -42.28
CA ILE A 44 -15.71 7.99 -41.14
C ILE A 44 -16.68 7.34 -40.16
N SER A 45 -17.70 6.64 -40.64
CA SER A 45 -18.62 5.89 -39.77
C SER A 45 -17.89 4.81 -38.96
N ALA A 46 -16.93 4.12 -39.59
CA ALA A 46 -16.10 3.12 -38.91
C ALA A 46 -15.14 3.74 -37.88
N VAL A 47 -14.59 4.93 -38.14
CA VAL A 47 -13.85 5.71 -37.13
C VAL A 47 -14.74 6.05 -35.93
N GLY A 48 -15.97 6.50 -36.18
CA GLY A 48 -16.94 6.78 -35.11
C GLY A 48 -17.28 5.55 -34.27
N ALA A 49 -17.45 4.39 -34.90
CA ALA A 49 -17.70 3.13 -34.21
C ALA A 49 -16.51 2.69 -33.34
N ALA A 50 -15.27 2.82 -33.85
CA ALA A 50 -14.07 2.51 -33.09
C ALA A 50 -13.91 3.43 -31.87
N ALA A 51 -14.19 4.73 -32.02
CA ALA A 51 -14.16 5.68 -30.93
C ALA A 51 -15.19 5.35 -29.83
N GLN A 52 -16.42 5.00 -30.20
CA GLN A 52 -17.46 4.59 -29.25
C GLN A 52 -17.08 3.30 -28.51
N ALA A 53 -16.57 2.29 -29.22
CA ALA A 53 -16.10 1.05 -28.61
C ALA A 53 -14.96 1.28 -27.61
N ASN A 54 -14.01 2.16 -27.94
CA ASN A 54 -12.90 2.54 -27.06
C ASN A 54 -13.39 3.30 -25.81
N GLY A 55 -14.38 4.18 -25.97
CA GLY A 55 -15.02 4.87 -24.83
C GLY A 55 -15.68 3.90 -23.86
N ALA A 56 -16.48 2.96 -24.37
CA ALA A 56 -17.11 1.93 -23.55
C ALA A 56 -16.09 1.02 -22.84
N ALA A 57 -15.02 0.62 -23.54
CA ALA A 57 -13.94 -0.17 -22.96
C ALA A 57 -13.21 0.59 -21.83
N ALA A 58 -13.05 1.90 -21.96
CA ALA A 58 -12.45 2.76 -20.93
C ALA A 58 -13.34 2.89 -19.69
N GLU A 59 -14.65 3.04 -19.86
CA GLU A 59 -15.61 3.10 -18.75
C GLU A 59 -15.66 1.80 -17.95
N ILE A 60 -15.67 0.65 -18.65
CA ILE A 60 -15.59 -0.67 -18.02
C ILE A 60 -14.27 -0.82 -17.24
N ALA A 61 -13.15 -0.40 -17.84
CA ALA A 61 -11.84 -0.47 -17.18
C ALA A 61 -11.81 0.40 -15.91
N ALA A 62 -12.34 1.63 -15.96
CA ALA A 62 -12.44 2.52 -14.80
C ALA A 62 -13.28 1.90 -13.67
N THR A 63 -14.45 1.33 -14.01
CA THR A 63 -15.31 0.65 -13.04
C THR A 63 -14.62 -0.56 -12.41
N SER A 64 -13.91 -1.36 -13.21
CA SER A 64 -13.16 -2.52 -12.71
C SER A 64 -12.00 -2.12 -11.79
N ALA A 65 -11.33 -1.00 -12.08
CA ALA A 65 -10.26 -0.47 -11.26
C ALA A 65 -10.80 0.02 -9.91
N GLU A 66 -11.96 0.69 -9.89
CA GLU A 66 -12.59 1.14 -8.64
C GLU A 66 -13.05 -0.06 -7.78
N ALA A 67 -13.65 -1.09 -8.40
CA ALA A 67 -14.01 -2.31 -7.69
C ALA A 67 -12.77 -3.03 -7.09
N ALA A 68 -11.67 -3.08 -7.84
CA ALA A 68 -10.41 -3.63 -7.35
C ALA A 68 -9.83 -2.80 -6.19
N ARG A 69 -9.91 -1.47 -6.26
CA ARG A 69 -9.50 -0.55 -5.19
C ARG A 69 -10.30 -0.80 -3.91
N VAL A 70 -11.63 -0.87 -4.01
CA VAL A 70 -12.51 -1.14 -2.87
C VAL A 70 -12.23 -2.54 -2.28
N SER A 71 -12.01 -3.55 -3.12
CA SER A 71 -11.64 -4.89 -2.67
C SER A 71 -10.30 -4.90 -1.94
N ALA A 72 -9.30 -4.18 -2.43
CA ALA A 72 -8.00 -4.05 -1.78
C ALA A 72 -8.09 -3.31 -0.43
N GLU A 73 -8.90 -2.25 -0.34
CA GLU A 73 -9.15 -1.52 0.91
C GLU A 73 -9.85 -2.42 1.95
N SER A 74 -10.86 -3.17 1.53
CA SER A 74 -11.54 -4.15 2.38
C SER A 74 -10.58 -5.26 2.86
N ALA A 75 -9.75 -5.80 1.96
CA ALA A 75 -8.75 -6.79 2.31
C ALA A 75 -7.71 -6.25 3.31
N ALA A 76 -7.31 -4.98 3.19
CA ALA A 76 -6.41 -4.34 4.14
C ALA A 76 -7.05 -4.19 5.53
N VAL A 77 -8.33 -3.78 5.61
CA VAL A 77 -9.09 -3.71 6.87
C VAL A 77 -9.21 -5.09 7.52
N VAL A 78 -9.51 -6.12 6.74
CA VAL A 78 -9.59 -7.51 7.22
C VAL A 78 -8.21 -8.00 7.66
N ALA A 79 -7.12 -7.67 6.96
CA ALA A 79 -5.75 -8.02 7.37
C ALA A 79 -5.37 -7.38 8.72
N ILE A 80 -5.79 -6.13 8.98
CA ILE A 80 -5.60 -5.49 10.30
C ILE A 80 -6.45 -6.19 11.37
N GLY A 81 -7.72 -6.49 11.07
CA GLY A 81 -8.62 -7.19 12.00
C GLY A 81 -8.14 -8.60 12.34
N THR A 82 -7.56 -9.31 11.38
CA THR A 82 -7.07 -10.70 11.52
C THR A 82 -5.62 -10.80 12.00
N SER A 83 -4.84 -9.72 11.95
CA SER A 83 -3.48 -9.71 12.50
C SER A 83 -3.52 -9.89 14.01
N THR A 84 -3.14 -11.08 14.49
CA THR A 84 -2.89 -11.36 15.91
C THR A 84 -1.68 -10.57 16.44
N LEU A 85 -0.94 -9.91 15.56
CA LEU A 85 0.28 -9.18 15.89
C LEU A 85 0.02 -7.75 16.34
N VAL A 86 -1.20 -7.21 16.25
CA VAL A 86 -1.52 -5.85 16.70
C VAL A 86 -2.78 -5.82 17.56
N SER A 87 -2.75 -5.05 18.65
CA SER A 87 -3.92 -4.78 19.50
C SER A 87 -3.92 -3.32 19.98
N THR A 88 -5.10 -2.73 20.14
CA THR A 88 -5.25 -1.38 20.71
C THR A 88 -5.48 -1.46 22.22
N CYS A 89 -5.00 -0.47 22.97
CA CYS A 89 -5.19 -0.37 24.42
C CYS A 89 -5.46 1.09 24.82
N ALA A 90 -6.43 1.30 25.72
CA ALA A 90 -6.83 2.62 26.21
C ALA A 90 -6.30 2.97 27.62
N THR A 91 -5.45 2.12 28.20
CA THR A 91 -4.94 2.33 29.56
C THR A 91 -4.08 3.58 29.63
N SER A 92 -4.32 4.39 30.66
CA SER A 92 -3.45 5.51 30.99
C SER A 92 -2.10 5.00 31.47
N VAL A 93 -1.07 5.14 30.63
CA VAL A 93 0.28 4.66 30.91
C VAL A 93 1.28 5.77 30.64
N THR A 94 2.25 5.92 31.54
CA THR A 94 3.44 6.75 31.31
C THR A 94 4.57 5.91 30.72
N LEU A 95 5.12 6.32 29.58
CA LEU A 95 6.29 5.68 28.97
C LEU A 95 7.51 5.80 29.90
N SER A 96 7.91 4.67 30.45
CA SER A 96 9.11 4.51 31.27
C SER A 96 9.52 3.04 31.28
N VAL A 97 10.81 2.78 31.51
CA VAL A 97 11.34 1.42 31.67
C VAL A 97 10.65 0.71 32.84
N GLY A 98 10.53 -0.61 32.76
CA GLY A 98 9.91 -1.46 33.77
C GLY A 98 8.48 -1.88 33.43
N ALA A 99 7.88 -2.69 34.31
CA ALA A 99 6.57 -3.29 34.09
C ALA A 99 5.45 -2.25 33.96
N LYS A 100 4.61 -2.43 32.95
CA LYS A 100 3.40 -1.64 32.66
C LYS A 100 2.23 -2.59 32.49
N SER A 101 1.16 -2.35 33.25
CA SER A 101 -0.09 -3.08 33.10
C SER A 101 -0.94 -2.38 32.04
N LEU A 102 -1.26 -3.11 30.98
CA LEU A 102 -2.14 -2.70 29.90
C LEU A 102 -3.45 -3.47 30.05
N THR A 103 -4.54 -2.75 30.19
CA THR A 103 -5.90 -3.26 30.35
C THR A 103 -6.77 -2.81 29.18
N GLY A 104 -7.89 -3.51 28.95
CA GLY A 104 -8.77 -3.18 27.83
C GLY A 104 -8.13 -3.36 26.46
N LEU A 105 -7.19 -4.31 26.33
CA LEU A 105 -6.76 -4.81 25.02
C LEU A 105 -7.96 -5.40 24.28
N GLN A 106 -7.93 -5.34 22.95
CA GLN A 106 -8.97 -5.95 22.13
C GLN A 106 -9.17 -7.43 22.48
N SER A 107 -10.41 -7.85 22.65
CA SER A 107 -10.77 -9.25 22.92
C SER A 107 -10.48 -10.15 21.72
N GLY A 108 -10.30 -11.46 21.96
CA GLY A 108 -9.97 -12.42 20.90
C GLY A 108 -8.50 -12.42 20.47
N ARG A 109 -7.64 -11.64 21.15
CA ARG A 109 -6.18 -11.68 20.96
C ARG A 109 -5.54 -12.64 21.97
N THR A 110 -4.47 -13.30 21.55
CA THR A 110 -3.66 -14.17 22.40
C THR A 110 -2.22 -13.68 22.40
N PHE A 111 -1.64 -13.59 23.60
CA PHE A 111 -0.26 -13.20 23.80
C PHE A 111 0.40 -14.24 24.70
N ALA A 112 1.67 -14.54 24.43
CA ALA A 112 2.46 -15.44 25.25
C ALA A 112 3.52 -14.67 26.03
N ASN A 113 3.79 -15.12 27.26
CA ASN A 113 4.90 -14.60 28.05
C ASN A 113 6.23 -14.84 27.31
N GLY A 114 7.15 -13.88 27.39
CA GLY A 114 8.44 -13.91 26.71
C GLY A 114 8.40 -13.41 25.26
N GLN A 115 7.23 -13.13 24.68
CA GLN A 115 7.15 -12.47 23.38
C GLN A 115 7.56 -11.01 23.46
N ARG A 116 8.27 -10.53 22.44
CA ARG A 116 8.62 -9.11 22.33
C ARG A 116 7.48 -8.32 21.74
N ALA A 117 7.20 -7.17 22.32
CA ALA A 117 6.19 -6.25 21.85
C ALA A 117 6.66 -4.80 21.93
N THR A 118 6.14 -3.98 21.02
CA THR A 118 6.34 -2.54 20.99
C THR A 118 5.02 -1.87 21.30
N LEU A 119 5.04 -0.97 22.28
CA LEU A 119 3.95 -0.08 22.63
C LEU A 119 4.18 1.25 21.91
N ILE A 120 3.29 1.62 21.00
CA ILE A 120 3.38 2.81 20.16
C ILE A 120 2.19 3.71 20.48
N ARG A 121 2.42 5.00 20.70
CA ARG A 121 1.33 5.95 20.84
C ARG A 121 0.65 6.19 19.49
N ALA A 122 -0.66 6.01 19.41
CA ALA A 122 -1.41 6.03 18.15
C ALA A 122 -1.46 7.43 17.52
N SER A 123 -1.66 8.47 18.34
CA SER A 123 -1.73 9.88 17.90
C SER A 123 -0.36 10.52 17.65
N ASP A 124 0.70 9.94 18.19
CA ASP A 124 2.08 10.39 17.99
C ASP A 124 3.05 9.19 18.01
N PRO A 125 3.27 8.54 16.84
CA PRO A 125 4.10 7.34 16.74
C PRO A 125 5.58 7.55 17.09
N THR A 126 6.03 8.79 17.30
CA THR A 126 7.41 9.06 17.76
C THR A 126 7.60 8.71 19.25
N SER A 127 6.50 8.57 19.98
CA SER A 127 6.45 8.16 21.38
C SER A 127 6.17 6.65 21.48
N GLN A 128 7.19 5.86 21.80
CA GLN A 128 7.11 4.40 21.80
C GLN A 128 8.03 3.74 22.82
N GLY A 129 7.72 2.51 23.23
CA GLY A 129 8.58 1.68 24.06
C GLY A 129 8.57 0.23 23.60
N SER A 130 9.70 -0.46 23.72
CA SER A 130 9.80 -1.89 23.40
C SER A 130 10.16 -2.70 24.65
N GLY A 131 9.60 -3.91 24.72
CA GLY A 131 9.61 -4.72 25.92
C GLY A 131 9.27 -6.19 25.69
N LEU A 132 9.36 -6.98 26.75
CA LEU A 132 8.87 -8.36 26.79
C LEU A 132 7.55 -8.44 27.52
N ILE A 133 6.64 -9.27 27.00
CA ILE A 133 5.38 -9.60 27.66
C ILE A 133 5.71 -10.51 28.86
N SER A 134 5.37 -10.07 30.06
CA SER A 134 5.65 -10.79 31.31
C SER A 134 4.40 -11.41 31.95
N GLY A 135 3.21 -11.09 31.43
CA GLY A 135 1.95 -11.67 31.86
C GLY A 135 0.82 -11.39 30.86
N PHE A 136 -0.08 -12.33 30.64
CA PHE A 136 -1.34 -12.10 29.93
C PHE A 136 -2.45 -12.89 30.63
N SER A 137 -3.53 -12.21 31.01
CA SER A 137 -4.64 -12.80 31.77
C SER A 137 -5.98 -12.20 31.38
N GLY A 138 -7.05 -12.99 31.50
CA GLY A 138 -8.42 -12.51 31.30
C GLY A 138 -8.73 -12.05 29.86
N GLY A 139 -7.88 -12.38 28.89
CA GLY A 139 -8.08 -12.07 27.46
C GLY A 139 -7.90 -10.60 27.07
N THR A 140 -7.81 -9.68 28.03
CA THR A 140 -7.76 -8.22 27.79
C THR A 140 -6.72 -7.49 28.65
N THR A 141 -6.04 -8.19 29.57
CA THR A 141 -5.04 -7.61 30.47
C THR A 141 -3.67 -8.22 30.20
N LEU A 142 -2.67 -7.38 29.97
CA LEU A 142 -1.29 -7.75 29.65
C LEU A 142 -0.32 -6.95 30.51
N THR A 143 0.73 -7.59 31.00
CA THR A 143 1.88 -6.91 31.61
C THR A 143 3.02 -6.89 30.60
N LEU A 144 3.47 -5.69 30.22
CA LEU A 144 4.60 -5.44 29.34
C LEU A 144 5.74 -4.86 30.15
N THR A 145 6.89 -5.53 30.18
CA THR A 145 8.10 -5.00 30.79
C THR A 145 8.90 -4.27 29.72
N LEU A 146 8.85 -2.94 29.73
CA LEU A 146 9.59 -2.09 28.79
C LEU A 146 11.06 -2.05 29.16
N ASP A 147 11.94 -2.33 28.20
CA ASP A 147 13.39 -2.21 28.32
C ASP A 147 13.94 -0.96 27.64
N THR A 148 13.23 -0.45 26.63
CA THR A 148 13.58 0.77 25.89
C THR A 148 12.37 1.67 25.74
N VAL A 149 12.59 2.98 25.79
CA VAL A 149 11.56 4.01 25.60
C VAL A 149 12.13 5.18 24.80
N PHE A 150 11.30 5.78 23.95
CA PHE A 150 11.62 6.92 23.10
C PHE A 150 10.43 7.89 23.03
N GLY A 151 10.72 9.18 22.84
CA GLY A 151 9.70 10.21 22.62
C GLY A 151 9.16 10.85 23.90
N ALA A 152 7.94 11.40 23.81
CA ALA A 152 7.34 12.18 24.87
C ALA A 152 6.98 11.32 26.08
N ILE A 153 7.20 11.86 27.28
CA ILE A 153 6.85 11.24 28.55
C ILE A 153 5.58 11.89 29.10
N GLY A 154 4.63 11.08 29.52
CA GLY A 154 3.36 11.53 30.09
C GLY A 154 2.34 10.39 30.09
N PRO A 155 1.27 10.49 30.90
CA PRO A 155 0.17 9.56 30.81
C PRO A 155 -0.55 9.76 29.47
N PHE A 156 -0.54 8.74 28.63
CA PHE A 156 -1.34 8.70 27.41
C PHE A 156 -2.29 7.51 27.44
N THR A 157 -3.38 7.61 26.68
CA THR A 157 -4.49 6.64 26.67
C THR A 157 -4.74 6.07 25.28
N ASP A 158 -3.84 6.30 24.33
CA ASP A 158 -4.00 5.93 22.92
C ASP A 158 -2.84 5.04 22.49
N TRP A 159 -2.92 3.74 22.81
CA TRP A 159 -1.82 2.80 22.58
C TRP A 159 -2.13 1.77 21.51
N LEU A 160 -1.12 1.49 20.69
CA LEU A 160 -1.01 0.32 19.83
C LEU A 160 0.05 -0.61 20.41
N LEU A 161 -0.30 -1.86 20.63
CA LEU A 161 0.61 -2.94 20.99
C LEU A 161 0.90 -3.77 19.75
N VAL A 162 2.16 -3.84 19.34
CA VAL A 162 2.61 -4.59 18.16
C VAL A 162 3.56 -5.70 18.60
N LEU A 163 3.21 -6.96 18.35
CA LEU A 163 4.12 -8.09 18.51
C LEU A 163 5.23 -8.00 17.46
N SER A 164 6.47 -8.11 17.91
CA SER A 164 7.64 -8.18 17.03
C SER A 164 8.17 -9.61 16.98
N VAL A 165 8.39 -10.14 15.77
CA VAL A 165 8.78 -11.53 15.52
C VAL A 165 10.27 -11.83 15.75
N PHE A 166 11.03 -10.88 16.29
CA PHE A 166 12.44 -11.07 16.63
C PHE A 166 12.67 -10.73 18.11
N ALA A 167 13.01 -11.74 18.90
CA ALA A 167 13.68 -11.53 20.17
C ALA A 167 15.09 -10.99 19.85
N PRO A 168 15.58 -9.89 20.48
CA PRO A 168 17.01 -9.68 20.52
C PRO A 168 17.62 -10.90 21.22
N SER A 169 18.74 -11.39 20.70
CA SER A 169 19.61 -12.28 21.45
C SER A 169 19.77 -11.72 22.87
N PRO A 170 19.68 -12.54 23.93
CA PRO A 170 19.89 -12.04 25.28
C PRO A 170 21.22 -11.27 25.32
N ALA A 171 21.19 -10.09 25.91
CA ALA A 171 22.43 -9.35 26.17
C ALA A 171 23.35 -10.26 26.98
N PRO A 172 24.66 -10.33 26.64
CA PRO A 172 25.58 -11.17 27.38
C PRO A 172 25.53 -10.78 28.85
N THR A 173 25.33 -11.78 29.70
CA THR A 173 25.36 -11.62 31.14
C THR A 173 26.71 -11.07 31.59
N THR A 174 26.77 -10.41 32.75
CA THR A 174 28.04 -9.92 33.31
C THR A 174 29.08 -11.04 33.43
N SER A 175 28.64 -12.29 33.65
CA SER A 175 29.48 -13.49 33.65
C SER A 175 30.06 -13.83 32.27
N GLU A 176 29.28 -13.68 31.20
CA GLU A 176 29.74 -13.91 29.82
C GLU A 176 30.69 -12.80 29.37
N PHE A 177 30.40 -11.55 29.72
CA PHE A 177 31.31 -10.42 29.49
C PHE A 177 32.64 -10.60 30.25
N ASN A 178 32.59 -11.02 31.52
CA ASN A 178 33.79 -11.29 32.31
C ASN A 178 34.59 -12.49 31.78
N SER A 179 33.93 -13.51 31.25
CA SER A 179 34.59 -14.67 30.64
C SER A 179 35.30 -14.29 29.34
N ALA A 180 34.65 -13.51 28.47
CA ALA A 180 35.24 -12.99 27.24
C ALA A 180 36.45 -12.07 27.53
N ARG A 181 36.33 -11.21 28.56
CA ARG A 181 37.41 -10.32 28.99
C ARG A 181 38.60 -11.09 29.55
N ASN A 182 38.36 -12.12 30.38
CA ASN A 182 39.42 -12.98 30.92
C ASN A 182 40.11 -13.82 29.84
N PHE A 183 39.37 -14.30 28.84
CA PHE A 183 39.97 -14.99 27.69
C PHE A 183 40.90 -14.07 26.90
N ALA A 184 40.48 -12.83 26.62
CA ALA A 184 41.30 -11.83 25.93
C ALA A 184 42.56 -11.43 26.75
N LEU A 185 42.44 -11.30 28.07
CA LEU A 185 43.56 -11.02 28.97
C LEU A 185 44.55 -12.19 29.03
N ASN A 186 44.07 -13.44 29.13
CA ASN A 186 44.93 -14.62 29.17
C ASN A 186 45.60 -14.90 27.82
N ALA A 187 44.94 -14.59 26.69
CA ALA A 187 45.55 -14.70 25.37
C ALA A 187 46.68 -13.68 25.15
N ALA A 188 46.62 -12.51 25.80
CA ALA A 188 47.65 -11.49 25.73
C ALA A 188 48.88 -11.76 26.62
N VAL A 189 48.82 -12.74 27.54
CA VAL A 189 49.94 -13.14 28.41
C VAL A 189 50.78 -14.27 27.79
N ILE A 190 50.31 -14.89 26.70
CA ILE A 190 50.98 -16.00 26.01
C ILE A 190 51.78 -15.54 24.77
N PHE A 191 51.89 -14.22 24.53
CA PHE A 191 52.77 -13.62 23.51
C PHE A 191 53.72 -12.59 24.11
#